data_AF-A0A7C2LZG9-F1
#
_entry.id   AF-A0A7C2LZG9-F1
#
_cell.length_a   1.000
_cell.length_b   1.000
_cell.length_c   1.000
_cell.angle_alpha   90.00
_cell.angle_beta   90.00
_cell.angle_gamma   90.00
#
_symmetry.space_group_name_H-M   'P 1'
#
loop_
_entity.id
_entity.type
_entity.pdbx_description
1 polymer ?
#
loop_
_entity_poly.entity_id
_entity_poly.type
_entity_poly.pdbx_seq_one_letter_code
_entity_poly.pdbx_strand_id
1 'polypeptide(L)' 'FFTPYFEKLAGTGKLREQIVAGWDEDRIRRSWQRDLRRFKRKSTPYLVYR' A
#
# COMPACT_ATOMS: atom_id res chain seq x y z
N PHE A 1 -0.43 13.77 -14.43
CA PHE A 1 -0.11 13.36 -13.05
C PHE A 1 -0.10 11.84 -12.91
N PHE A 2 -1.21 11.11 -13.12
CA PHE A 2 -1.19 9.64 -13.17
C PHE A 2 -0.98 9.11 -14.59
N THR A 3 0.04 8.29 -14.81
CA THR A 3 0.24 7.56 -16.08
C THR A 3 -0.58 6.27 -16.08
N PRO A 4 -0.87 5.67 -17.25
CA PRO A 4 -1.50 4.34 -17.33
C PRO A 4 -0.73 3.23 -16.59
N TYR A 5 0.55 3.48 -16.26
CA TYR A 5 1.41 2.53 -15.56
C TYR A 5 1.37 2.69 -14.02
N PHE A 6 0.73 3.74 -13.51
CA PHE A 6 0.70 4.04 -12.08
C PHE A 6 0.10 2.91 -11.24
N GLU A 7 -1.05 2.36 -11.67
CA GLU A 7 -1.72 1.28 -10.95
C GLU A 7 -0.92 -0.03 -10.98
N LYS A 8 -0.11 -0.23 -12.03
CA LYS A 8 0.81 -1.38 -12.14
C LYS A 8 1.94 -1.29 -11.12
N LEU A 9 2.47 -0.09 -10.87
CA LEU A 9 3.49 0.14 -9.85
C LEU A 9 2.91 0.08 -8.43
N ALA A 10 1.73 0.68 -8.22
CA ALA A 10 1.07 0.68 -6.92
C ALA A 10 0.46 -0.68 -6.56
N GLY A 11 0.21 -1.54 -7.55
CA GLY A 11 -0.47 -2.82 -7.39
C GLY A 11 -1.97 -2.71 -7.09
N THR A 12 -2.53 -1.50 -7.13
CA THR A 12 -3.95 -1.23 -6.86
C THR A 12 -4.39 0.15 -7.38
N GLY A 13 -5.66 0.28 -7.77
CA GLY A 13 -6.29 1.58 -8.10
C GLY A 13 -6.57 2.46 -6.88
N LYS A 14 -6.60 1.88 -5.66
CA LYS A 14 -6.98 2.58 -4.42
C LYS A 14 -6.12 3.81 -4.12
N LEU A 15 -4.82 3.75 -4.42
CA LEU A 15 -3.92 4.87 -4.16
C LEU A 15 -4.31 6.11 -4.99
N ARG A 16 -4.68 5.90 -6.25
CA ARG A 16 -5.15 6.98 -7.12
C ARG A 16 -6.44 7.59 -6.58
N GLU A 17 -7.40 6.75 -6.21
CA GLU A 17 -8.68 7.19 -5.62
C GLU A 17 -8.47 8.03 -4.36
N GLN A 18 -7.58 7.61 -3.47
CA GLN A 18 -7.26 8.33 -2.23
C GLN A 18 -6.64 9.71 -2.50
N ILE A 19 -5.71 9.80 -3.46
CA ILE A 19 -5.09 11.07 -3.82
C ILE A 19 -6.12 12.01 -4.48
N VAL A 20 -6.97 11.49 -5.38
CA VAL A 20 -8.04 12.27 -6.02
C VAL A 20 -9.07 12.74 -4.99
N ALA A 21 -9.33 11.94 -3.95
CA ALA A 21 -10.19 12.31 -2.83
C ALA A 21 -9.55 13.32 -1.85
N GLY A 22 -8.33 13.82 -2.14
CA GLY A 22 -7.66 14.84 -1.33
C GLY A 22 -7.11 14.32 0.00
N TRP A 23 -6.82 13.02 0.10
CA TRP A 23 -6.21 12.48 1.32
C TRP A 23 -4.76 12.95 1.46
N ASP A 24 -4.39 13.33 2.69
CA ASP A 24 -3.00 13.53 3.04
C ASP A 24 -2.22 12.20 3.08
N GLU A 25 -0.89 12.31 2.99
CA GLU A 25 0.02 11.18 2.97
C GLU A 25 -0.13 10.29 4.23
N ASP A 26 -0.26 10.90 5.41
CA ASP A 26 -0.36 10.14 6.65
C ASP A 26 -1.63 9.29 6.70
N ARG A 27 -2.75 9.82 6.19
CA ARG A 27 -4.01 9.11 6.09
C ARG A 27 -3.91 7.95 5.11
N ILE A 28 -3.25 8.15 3.97
CA ILE A 28 -2.97 7.09 2.99
C ILE A 28 -2.11 6.00 3.63
N ARG A 29 -0.99 6.36 4.27
CA ARG A 29 -0.10 5.41 4.95
C ARG A 29 -0.77 4.66 6.10
N ARG A 30 -1.64 5.33 6.86
CA ARG A 30 -2.47 4.70 7.89
C ARG A 30 -3.41 3.63 7.31
N SER A 31 -3.96 3.86 6.12
CA SER A 31 -4.87 2.91 5.47
C SER A 31 -4.22 1.56 5.15
N TRP A 32 -2.90 1.56 4.91
CA TRP A 32 -2.13 0.35 4.58
C TRP A 32 -1.76 -0.50 5.80
N GLN A 33 -1.79 0.09 7.00
CA GLN A 33 -1.25 -0.55 8.21
C GLN A 33 -1.87 -1.91 8.53
N ARG A 34 -3.17 -2.07 8.25
CA ARG A 34 -3.87 -3.34 8.48
C ARG A 34 -3.29 -4.46 7.60
N ASP A 35 -3.14 -4.21 6.31
CA ASP A 35 -2.68 -5.20 5.34
C ASP A 35 -1.17 -5.46 5.49
N LEU A 36 -0.39 -4.44 5.82
CA LEU A 36 1.03 -4.59 6.17
C LEU A 36 1.24 -5.48 7.40
N ARG A 37 0.43 -5.32 8.45
CA ARG A 37 0.47 -6.22 9.62
C ARG A 37 0.11 -7.66 9.25
N ARG A 38 -0.90 -7.85 8.39
CA ARG A 38 -1.28 -9.18 7.90
C ARG A 38 -0.14 -9.82 7.10
N PHE A 39 0.49 -9.06 6.21
CA PHE A 39 1.64 -9.53 5.43
C PHE A 39 2.81 -9.89 6.33
N LYS A 40 3.16 -9.04 7.31
CA LYS A 40 4.25 -9.29 8.26
C LYS A 40 4.07 -10.60 9.03
N ARG A 41 2.83 -10.93 9.42
CA ARG A 41 2.52 -12.23 10.06
C ARG A 41 2.65 -13.40 9.09
N LYS A 42 2.26 -13.21 7.83
CA LYS A 42 2.36 -14.24 6.78
C LYS A 42 3.81 -14.49 6.38
N SER A 43 4.69 -13.49 6.42
CA SER A 43 6.10 -13.64 6.06
C SER A 43 6.94 -14.34 7.12
N THR A 44 6.49 -14.40 8.38
CA THR A 44 7.24 -14.98 9.50
C THR A 44 7.83 -16.38 9.24
N PRO A 45 7.11 -17.34 8.65
CA PRO A 45 7.65 -18.69 8.40
C PRO A 45 8.77 -18.72 7.36
N TYR A 46 8.94 -17.66 6.57
CA TYR A 46 9.89 -17.58 5.46
C TYR A 46 11.10 -16.70 5.80
N LEU A 47 11.22 -16.21 7.03
CA LEU A 47 12.36 -15.40 7.47
C LEU A 47 13.58 -16.30 7.68
N VAL A 48 14.61 -16.10 6.86
CA VAL A 48 15.91 -16.79 6.97
C VAL A 48 16.86 -16.01 7.89
N TYR A 49 16.63 -14.72 8.08
CA TYR A 49 17.46 -13.82 8.88
C TYR A 49 16.63 -13.07 9.92
N ARG A 50 17.28 -12.68 11.01
CA ARG A 50 16.75 -11.79 12.05
C ARG A 50 17.46 -10.46 12.01
#